data_AF-A0A819YJE1-F1
#
_entry.id   AF-A0A819YJE1-F1
#
_cell.length_a   1.000
_cell.length_b   1.000
_cell.length_c   1.000
_cell.angle_alpha   90.00
_cell.angle_beta   90.00
_cell.angle_gamma   90.00
#
_symmetry.space_group_name_H-M   'P 1'
#
loop_
_entity.id
_entity.type
_entity.pdbx_description
1 polymer ?
#
loop_
_entity_poly.entity_id
_entity_poly.type
_entity_poly.pdbx_seq_one_letter_code
_entity_poly.pdbx_strand_id
1 'polypeptide(L)'
;MTSKISSSLTSSMASFLCDLIRIRSVCGINAEHFVAQRICVECQSLKLKYDLISAPNEEHRPNVIVTAGNGPSKFLFVGHMDTVNVEDETQWSFPPFAGIIDDKTQRIIGRGSCDNKGGIVCALYTLYLLQQLIDEQNLNVSIQLACVVDEESGACSSIGVRYLLDRKLISGSGAIYVYPGTNVTIGHRGLLRLAIDVKGENVHTGSVEWNTKMKGANASTTLARILIALEDYAWNNDKDPSFPNLTLIVTPGNR
;
A
#
# COMPACT_ATOMS: atom_id res chain seq x y z
N MET A 1 -4.66 30.18 17.48
CA MET A 1 -5.48 28.95 17.63
C MET A 1 -4.72 27.68 17.27
N THR A 2 -3.79 27.70 16.31
CA THR A 2 -3.00 26.54 15.83
C THR A 2 -2.11 25.85 16.87
N SER A 3 -1.52 26.56 17.84
CA SER A 3 -0.59 25.94 18.81
C SER A 3 -1.26 25.11 19.92
N LYS A 4 -2.51 25.41 20.29
CA LYS A 4 -3.26 24.65 21.32
C LYS A 4 -3.96 23.41 20.78
N ILE A 5 -4.20 23.35 19.47
CA ILE A 5 -4.84 22.20 18.80
C ILE A 5 -3.83 21.04 18.62
N SER A 6 -2.53 21.33 18.59
CA SER A 6 -1.48 20.36 18.23
C SER A 6 -1.20 19.30 19.31
N SER A 7 -1.13 19.65 20.59
CA SER A 7 -0.74 18.69 21.64
C SER A 7 -1.83 17.69 21.99
N SER A 8 -3.10 18.10 22.02
CA SER A 8 -4.22 17.20 22.31
C SER A 8 -4.45 16.17 21.20
N LEU A 9 -4.31 16.57 19.94
CA LEU A 9 -4.48 15.67 18.81
C LEU A 9 -3.34 14.66 18.69
N THR A 10 -2.12 15.02 19.13
CA THR A 10 -0.96 14.12 19.02
C THR A 10 -1.21 12.79 19.75
N SER A 11 -1.75 12.82 20.97
CA SER A 11 -2.08 11.61 21.73
C SER A 11 -3.19 10.80 21.07
N SER A 12 -4.23 11.46 20.55
CA SER A 12 -5.33 10.79 19.83
C SER A 12 -4.84 10.13 18.54
N MET A 13 -4.01 10.83 17.76
CA MET A 13 -3.38 10.30 16.54
C MET A 13 -2.48 9.09 16.84
N ALA A 14 -1.65 9.18 17.89
CA ALA A 14 -0.79 8.07 18.30
C ALA A 14 -1.61 6.84 18.72
N SER A 15 -2.65 7.05 19.54
CA SER A 15 -3.56 5.98 19.95
C SER A 15 -4.27 5.35 18.76
N PHE A 16 -4.77 6.17 17.84
CA PHE A 16 -5.45 5.69 16.64
C PHE A 16 -4.51 4.89 15.74
N LEU A 17 -3.26 5.34 15.54
CA LEU A 17 -2.27 4.58 14.79
C LEU A 17 -1.99 3.21 15.45
N CYS A 18 -1.82 3.18 16.77
CA CYS A 18 -1.65 1.94 17.52
C CYS A 18 -2.84 0.98 17.32
N ASP A 19 -4.08 1.49 17.32
CA ASP A 19 -5.27 0.68 17.04
C ASP A 19 -5.24 0.08 15.63
N LEU A 20 -4.90 0.87 14.61
CA LEU A 20 -4.80 0.38 13.24
C LEU A 20 -3.70 -0.68 13.10
N ILE A 21 -2.56 -0.51 13.77
CA ILE A 21 -1.45 -1.49 13.75
C ILE A 21 -1.88 -2.82 14.37
N ARG A 22 -2.68 -2.81 15.44
CA ARG A 22 -3.18 -4.02 16.10
C ARG A 22 -4.07 -4.87 15.22
N ILE A 23 -4.64 -4.27 14.17
CA ILE A 23 -5.49 -4.98 13.21
C ILE A 23 -4.62 -5.53 12.08
N ARG A 24 -4.47 -6.86 12.07
CA ARG A 24 -3.82 -7.60 10.97
C ARG A 24 -4.60 -7.41 9.67
N SER A 25 -3.92 -6.91 8.65
CA SER A 25 -4.44 -6.54 7.33
C SER A 25 -3.41 -6.93 6.27
N VAL A 26 -2.85 -8.14 6.40
CA VAL A 26 -1.82 -8.63 5.50
C VAL A 26 -2.42 -8.88 4.12
N CYS A 27 -1.87 -8.24 3.08
CA CYS A 27 -2.35 -8.36 1.71
C CYS A 27 -2.45 -9.83 1.28
N GLY A 28 -3.62 -10.23 0.76
CA GLY A 28 -3.90 -11.60 0.31
C GLY A 28 -4.12 -12.63 1.43
N ILE A 29 -4.02 -12.25 2.71
CA ILE A 29 -4.18 -13.16 3.87
C ILE A 29 -5.29 -12.66 4.80
N ASN A 30 -5.28 -11.38 5.16
CA ASN A 30 -6.28 -10.77 6.04
C ASN A 30 -6.99 -9.64 5.33
N ALA A 31 -8.32 -9.73 5.32
CA ALA A 31 -9.17 -8.73 4.72
C ALA A 31 -9.18 -7.42 5.53
N GLU A 32 -9.31 -6.29 4.83
CA GLU A 32 -9.11 -4.95 5.38
C GLU A 32 -10.34 -4.40 6.13
N HIS A 33 -11.48 -5.11 6.14
CA HIS A 33 -12.72 -4.61 6.75
C HIS A 33 -12.57 -4.15 8.21
N PHE A 34 -11.78 -4.82 9.04
CA PHE A 34 -11.57 -4.38 10.43
C PHE A 34 -10.80 -3.05 10.50
N VAL A 35 -9.82 -2.83 9.62
CA VAL A 35 -9.08 -1.55 9.52
C VAL A 35 -10.03 -0.47 9.04
N ALA A 36 -10.81 -0.75 7.99
CA ALA A 36 -11.81 0.16 7.46
C ALA A 36 -12.85 0.56 8.52
N GLN A 37 -13.37 -0.40 9.28
CA GLN A 37 -14.29 -0.15 10.39
C GLN A 37 -13.66 0.76 11.46
N ARG A 38 -12.41 0.51 11.84
CA ARG A 38 -11.72 1.36 12.83
C ARG A 38 -11.51 2.79 12.31
N ILE A 39 -11.21 2.96 11.02
CA ILE A 39 -11.16 4.29 10.38
C ILE A 39 -12.53 4.97 10.43
N CYS A 40 -13.61 4.25 10.16
CA CYS A 40 -14.97 4.80 10.20
C CYS A 40 -15.37 5.25 11.60
N VAL A 41 -15.00 4.49 12.64
CA VAL A 41 -15.19 4.90 14.05
C VAL A 41 -14.45 6.20 14.35
N GLU A 42 -13.23 6.39 13.81
CA GLU A 42 -12.51 7.65 13.97
C GLU A 42 -13.18 8.80 13.21
N CYS A 43 -13.69 8.54 12.00
CA CYS A 43 -14.42 9.55 11.24
C CYS A 43 -15.69 10.00 11.98
N GLN A 44 -16.43 9.07 12.60
CA GLN A 44 -17.59 9.37 13.42
C GLN A 44 -17.24 10.25 14.62
N SER A 45 -16.15 9.95 15.34
CA SER A 45 -15.72 10.74 16.50
C SER A 45 -15.31 12.17 16.11
N LEU A 46 -14.67 12.32 14.94
CA LEU A 46 -14.27 13.61 14.37
C LEU A 46 -15.38 14.30 13.56
N LYS A 47 -16.56 13.69 13.44
CA LYS A 47 -17.70 14.18 12.64
C LYS A 47 -17.36 14.45 11.17
N LEU A 48 -16.46 13.65 10.61
CA LEU A 48 -16.13 13.65 9.18
C LEU A 48 -17.11 12.78 8.41
N LYS A 49 -17.44 13.19 7.18
CA LYS A 49 -18.24 12.38 6.26
C LYS A 49 -17.37 11.25 5.70
N TYR A 50 -17.93 10.06 5.59
CA TYR A 50 -17.22 8.93 5.02
C TYR A 50 -18.17 7.95 4.31
N ASP A 51 -17.63 7.23 3.34
CA ASP A 51 -18.29 6.18 2.57
C ASP A 51 -17.44 4.90 2.60
N LEU A 52 -18.07 3.73 2.81
CA LEU A 52 -17.45 2.43 2.56
C LEU A 52 -17.84 1.93 1.19
N ILE A 53 -16.84 1.61 0.37
CA ILE A 53 -17.02 1.22 -1.02
C ILE A 53 -16.27 -0.09 -1.29
N SER A 54 -17.01 -1.14 -1.62
CA SER A 54 -16.45 -2.42 -2.07
C SER A 54 -16.65 -2.61 -3.57
N ALA A 55 -15.72 -3.36 -4.18
CA ALA A 55 -15.98 -3.97 -5.47
C ALA A 55 -17.03 -5.11 -5.33
N PRO A 56 -17.74 -5.49 -6.40
CA PRO A 56 -18.70 -6.59 -6.34
C PRO A 56 -18.05 -7.89 -5.86
N ASN A 57 -18.66 -8.55 -4.87
CA ASN A 57 -18.16 -9.77 -4.21
C ASN A 57 -16.90 -9.58 -3.36
N GLU A 58 -16.56 -8.34 -3.00
CA GLU A 58 -15.39 -7.97 -2.18
C GLU A 58 -15.83 -7.17 -0.93
N GLU A 59 -16.98 -7.53 -0.35
CA GLU A 59 -17.60 -6.83 0.79
C GLU A 59 -16.71 -6.83 2.05
N HIS A 60 -15.79 -7.80 2.14
CA HIS A 60 -14.83 -7.96 3.21
C HIS A 60 -13.55 -7.13 3.02
N ARG A 61 -13.38 -6.50 1.84
CA ARG A 61 -12.24 -5.64 1.47
C ARG A 61 -12.72 -4.25 1.02
N PRO A 62 -13.44 -3.49 1.87
CA PRO A 62 -13.93 -2.18 1.49
C PRO A 62 -12.81 -1.15 1.45
N ASN A 63 -12.86 -0.25 0.46
CA ASN A 63 -12.16 1.03 0.52
C ASN A 63 -12.96 1.99 1.42
N VAL A 64 -12.29 2.97 2.02
CA VAL A 64 -12.93 4.07 2.77
C VAL A 64 -12.62 5.40 2.09
N ILE A 65 -13.66 6.15 1.74
CA ILE A 65 -13.52 7.53 1.25
C ILE A 65 -13.96 8.45 2.37
N VAL A 66 -13.09 9.34 2.84
CA VAL A 66 -13.39 10.37 3.84
C VAL A 66 -13.43 11.72 3.13
N THR A 67 -14.44 12.54 3.39
CA THR A 67 -14.62 13.84 2.72
C THR A 67 -14.72 14.96 3.74
N ALA A 68 -13.91 16.01 3.55
CA ALA A 68 -14.03 17.29 4.23
C ALA A 68 -14.59 18.34 3.26
N GLY A 69 -15.63 19.07 3.67
CA GLY A 69 -16.35 20.05 2.85
C GLY A 69 -17.50 19.46 2.01
N ASN A 70 -18.21 20.33 1.29
CA ASN A 70 -19.42 19.97 0.52
C ASN A 70 -19.37 20.39 -0.94
N GLY A 71 -18.31 21.10 -1.35
CA GLY A 71 -18.15 21.57 -2.72
C GLY A 71 -17.47 20.55 -3.64
N PRO A 72 -17.08 20.97 -4.85
CA PRO A 72 -16.30 20.13 -5.76
C PRO A 72 -14.97 19.70 -5.15
N SER A 73 -14.61 18.42 -5.32
CA SER A 73 -13.33 17.91 -4.81
C SER A 73 -12.17 18.57 -5.55
N LYS A 74 -11.27 19.20 -4.79
CA LYS A 74 -10.08 19.87 -5.32
C LYS A 74 -8.83 19.02 -5.20
N PHE A 75 -8.76 18.17 -4.18
CA PHE A 75 -7.54 17.48 -3.83
C PHE A 75 -7.81 16.14 -3.17
N LEU A 76 -6.89 15.19 -3.36
CA LEU A 76 -6.98 13.82 -2.86
C LEU A 76 -5.77 13.49 -1.97
N PHE A 77 -6.01 12.87 -0.83
CA PHE A 77 -5.02 12.04 -0.16
C PHE A 77 -5.30 10.59 -0.50
N VAL A 78 -4.25 9.79 -0.70
CA VAL A 78 -4.39 8.35 -0.95
C VAL A 78 -3.42 7.60 -0.04
N GLY A 79 -3.96 6.67 0.75
CA GLY A 79 -3.19 5.77 1.59
C GLY A 79 -3.77 4.37 1.52
N HIS A 80 -2.98 3.35 1.86
CA HIS A 80 -3.42 1.96 1.79
C HIS A 80 -3.55 1.34 3.19
N MET A 81 -4.53 0.44 3.33
CA MET A 81 -4.87 -0.19 4.61
C MET A 81 -4.16 -1.52 4.83
N ASP A 82 -3.76 -2.17 3.74
CA ASP A 82 -3.06 -3.43 3.79
C ASP A 82 -1.59 -3.28 4.19
N THR A 83 -0.95 -4.41 4.47
CA THR A 83 0.47 -4.45 4.80
C THR A 83 1.10 -5.69 4.18
N VAL A 84 2.40 -5.65 3.88
CA VAL A 84 3.17 -6.87 3.57
C VAL A 84 3.13 -7.92 4.70
N ASN A 85 3.42 -9.17 4.32
CA ASN A 85 3.49 -10.29 5.24
C ASN A 85 4.61 -10.12 6.29
N VAL A 86 4.45 -10.80 7.43
CA VAL A 86 5.52 -11.00 8.41
C VAL A 86 5.91 -12.48 8.36
N GLU A 87 7.11 -12.75 7.86
CA GLU A 87 7.59 -14.12 7.64
C GLU A 87 7.80 -14.89 8.95
N ASP A 88 8.53 -14.29 9.89
CA ASP A 88 8.81 -14.86 11.21
C ASP A 88 8.67 -13.78 12.29
N GLU A 89 7.60 -13.88 13.09
CA GLU A 89 7.36 -12.95 14.20
C GLU A 89 8.43 -13.03 15.30
N THR A 90 9.15 -14.15 15.42
CA THR A 90 10.20 -14.34 16.44
C THR A 90 11.46 -13.53 16.15
N GLN A 91 11.67 -13.09 14.90
CA GLN A 91 12.77 -12.19 14.52
C GLN A 91 12.50 -10.74 14.93
N TRP A 92 11.28 -10.40 15.36
CA TRP A 92 10.95 -9.05 15.77
C TRP A 92 11.30 -8.83 17.24
N SER A 93 11.94 -7.69 17.54
CA SER A 93 12.18 -7.27 18.93
C SER A 93 10.89 -6.97 19.71
N PHE A 94 9.80 -6.70 18.99
CA PHE A 94 8.46 -6.46 19.53
C PHE A 94 7.43 -7.15 18.63
N PRO A 95 6.33 -7.71 19.17
CA PRO A 95 5.33 -8.35 18.33
C PRO A 95 4.83 -7.38 17.24
N PRO A 96 4.86 -7.77 15.96
CA PRO A 96 4.68 -6.85 14.83
C PRO A 96 3.33 -6.14 14.84
N PHE A 97 2.29 -6.75 15.40
CA PHE A 97 0.94 -6.20 15.47
C PHE A 97 0.56 -5.76 16.88
N ALA A 98 1.52 -5.41 17.75
CA ALA A 98 1.20 -4.94 19.09
C ALA A 98 0.77 -3.45 19.15
N GLY A 99 1.22 -2.63 18.20
CA GLY A 99 0.97 -1.18 18.20
C GLY A 99 1.50 -0.52 19.47
N ILE A 100 2.82 -0.61 19.69
CA ILE A 100 3.49 -0.16 20.92
C ILE A 100 4.05 1.24 20.70
N ILE A 101 3.93 2.10 21.71
CA ILE A 101 4.69 3.34 21.82
C ILE A 101 5.91 3.03 22.68
N ASP A 102 7.11 3.19 22.14
CA ASP A 102 8.35 3.02 22.89
C ASP A 102 8.59 4.26 23.76
N ASP A 103 8.49 4.11 25.08
CA ASP A 103 8.66 5.21 26.04
C ASP A 103 10.04 5.89 25.94
N LYS A 104 11.08 5.18 25.48
CA LYS A 104 12.44 5.74 25.38
C LYS A 104 12.64 6.56 24.12
N THR A 105 12.14 6.06 22.99
CA THR A 105 12.35 6.70 21.68
C THR A 105 11.16 7.54 21.22
N GLN A 106 10.02 7.42 21.89
CA GLN A 106 8.73 8.00 21.51
C GLN A 106 8.29 7.58 20.10
N ARG A 107 8.77 6.42 19.62
CA ARG A 107 8.41 5.86 18.32
C ARG A 107 7.24 4.89 18.46
N ILE A 108 6.38 4.86 17.45
CA ILE A 108 5.31 3.88 17.33
C ILE A 108 5.84 2.68 16.54
N ILE A 109 5.86 1.52 17.16
CA ILE A 109 6.45 0.29 16.64
C ILE A 109 5.34 -0.69 16.25
N GLY A 110 5.40 -1.14 14.99
CA GLY A 110 4.62 -2.26 14.47
C GLY A 110 4.50 -2.24 12.95
N ARG A 111 4.12 -3.38 12.37
CA ARG A 111 3.83 -3.53 10.94
C ARG A 111 2.70 -2.59 10.56
N GLY A 112 2.94 -1.78 9.53
CA GLY A 112 2.00 -0.76 9.09
C GLY A 112 2.24 0.64 9.68
N SER A 113 3.09 0.79 10.71
CA SER A 113 3.28 2.09 11.38
C SER A 113 3.76 3.19 10.43
N CYS A 114 4.70 2.83 9.55
CA CYS A 114 5.26 3.70 8.52
C CYS A 114 4.50 3.54 7.19
N ASP A 115 4.36 2.29 6.73
CA ASP A 115 3.77 1.92 5.43
C ASP A 115 2.51 1.06 5.62
N ASN A 116 1.29 1.60 5.53
CA ASN A 116 0.97 3.02 5.32
C ASN A 116 -0.03 3.63 6.32
N LYS A 117 -0.30 2.94 7.43
CA LYS A 117 -1.32 3.37 8.42
C LYS A 117 -0.98 4.72 9.05
N GLY A 118 0.31 5.03 9.25
CA GLY A 118 0.73 6.35 9.75
C GLY A 118 0.34 7.49 8.82
N GLY A 119 0.49 7.28 7.50
CA GLY A 119 0.06 8.23 6.48
C GLY A 119 -1.45 8.48 6.52
N ILE A 120 -2.24 7.42 6.64
CA ILE A 120 -3.71 7.51 6.79
C ILE A 120 -4.10 8.36 8.00
N VAL A 121 -3.49 8.12 9.16
CA VAL A 121 -3.77 8.90 10.38
C VAL A 121 -3.47 10.38 10.18
N CYS A 122 -2.32 10.70 9.59
CA CYS A 122 -1.93 12.07 9.29
C CYS A 122 -2.91 12.77 8.33
N ALA A 123 -3.30 12.11 7.22
CA ALA A 123 -4.26 12.67 6.28
C ALA A 123 -5.65 12.85 6.90
N LEU A 124 -6.13 11.89 7.68
CA LEU A 124 -7.45 11.94 8.30
C LEU A 124 -7.57 13.12 9.28
N TYR A 125 -6.56 13.32 10.13
CA TYR A 125 -6.52 14.46 11.04
C TYR A 125 -6.27 15.79 10.30
N THR A 126 -5.57 15.76 9.17
CA THR A 126 -5.46 16.92 8.27
C THR A 126 -6.84 17.30 7.72
N LEU A 127 -7.64 16.32 7.27
CA LEU A 127 -9.02 16.54 6.83
C LEU A 127 -9.89 17.12 7.93
N TYR A 128 -9.76 16.62 9.16
CA TYR A 128 -10.47 17.17 10.32
C TYR A 128 -10.19 18.66 10.53
N LEU A 129 -8.91 19.06 10.47
CA LEU A 129 -8.53 20.47 10.60
C LEU A 129 -9.01 21.32 9.41
N LEU A 130 -8.93 20.79 8.19
CA LEU A 130 -9.39 21.45 6.99
C LEU A 130 -10.91 21.62 6.98
N GLN A 131 -11.68 20.67 7.51
CA GLN A 131 -13.13 20.78 7.68
C GLN A 131 -13.48 22.02 8.52
N GLN A 132 -12.79 22.24 9.64
CA GLN A 132 -13.02 23.43 10.48
C GLN A 132 -12.76 24.72 9.71
N LEU A 133 -11.65 24.79 8.97
CA LEU A 133 -11.30 25.96 8.16
C LEU A 133 -12.29 26.21 7.01
N ILE A 134 -12.76 25.13 6.36
CA ILE A 134 -13.77 25.21 5.29
C ILE A 134 -15.08 25.76 5.85
N ASP A 135 -15.52 25.28 7.01
CA ASP A 135 -16.75 25.74 7.66
C ASP A 135 -16.63 27.18 8.15
N GLU A 136 -15.53 27.54 8.82
CA GLU A 136 -15.26 28.89 9.33
C GLU A 136 -15.23 29.94 8.20
N GLN A 137 -14.68 29.58 7.04
CA GLN A 137 -14.58 30.47 5.89
C GLN A 137 -15.71 30.30 4.87
N ASN A 138 -16.66 29.39 5.11
CA ASN A 138 -17.77 29.06 4.22
C ASN A 138 -17.30 28.75 2.77
N LEU A 139 -16.24 27.94 2.64
CA LEU A 139 -15.64 27.64 1.34
C LEU A 139 -16.45 26.58 0.58
N ASN A 140 -16.74 26.83 -0.69
CA ASN A 140 -17.40 25.85 -1.57
C ASN A 140 -16.37 24.91 -2.24
N VAL A 141 -15.70 24.10 -1.43
CA VAL A 141 -14.72 23.10 -1.88
C VAL A 141 -14.89 21.80 -1.10
N SER A 142 -14.32 20.71 -1.60
CA SER A 142 -14.07 19.52 -0.79
C SER A 142 -12.67 18.94 -1.02
N ILE A 143 -12.22 18.16 -0.05
CA ILE A 143 -10.95 17.44 -0.05
C ILE A 143 -11.25 16.03 0.43
N GLN A 144 -10.73 15.01 -0.27
CA GLN A 144 -11.01 13.62 0.07
C GLN A 144 -9.73 12.87 0.48
N LEU A 145 -9.89 11.87 1.33
CA LEU A 145 -8.91 10.83 1.61
C LEU A 145 -9.48 9.49 1.14
N ALA A 146 -8.76 8.80 0.27
CA ALA A 146 -9.05 7.44 -0.13
C ALA A 146 -8.12 6.48 0.63
N CYS A 147 -8.67 5.73 1.58
CA CYS A 147 -8.01 4.60 2.22
C CYS A 147 -8.33 3.35 1.39
N VAL A 148 -7.37 2.90 0.60
CA VAL A 148 -7.57 1.83 -0.39
C VAL A 148 -7.12 0.48 0.10
N VAL A 149 -7.64 -0.57 -0.51
CA VAL A 149 -7.22 -1.95 -0.30
C VAL A 149 -6.24 -2.41 -1.39
N ASP A 150 -5.51 -3.49 -1.10
CA ASP A 150 -4.75 -4.28 -2.06
C ASP A 150 -3.61 -3.54 -2.77
N GLU A 151 -3.01 -2.55 -2.12
CA GLU A 151 -1.90 -1.79 -2.69
C GLU A 151 -0.63 -2.65 -2.75
N GLU A 152 -0.31 -3.40 -1.70
CA GLU A 152 0.94 -4.17 -1.57
C GLU A 152 0.99 -5.34 -2.58
N SER A 153 -0.16 -5.69 -3.17
CA SER A 153 -0.24 -6.59 -4.31
C SER A 153 0.45 -6.04 -5.57
N GLY A 154 0.75 -4.73 -5.60
CA GLY A 154 1.23 -3.95 -6.73
C GLY A 154 0.20 -2.94 -7.26
N ALA A 155 -0.88 -2.66 -6.53
CA ALA A 155 -1.92 -1.68 -6.84
C ALA A 155 -2.58 -1.83 -8.24
N CYS A 156 -2.50 -3.02 -8.83
CA CYS A 156 -3.01 -3.33 -10.17
C CYS A 156 -4.38 -4.04 -10.17
N SER A 157 -4.97 -4.29 -8.99
CA SER A 157 -6.23 -5.01 -8.89
C SER A 157 -7.44 -4.15 -9.21
N SER A 158 -8.55 -4.80 -9.51
CA SER A 158 -9.83 -4.17 -9.82
C SER A 158 -10.66 -3.82 -8.58
N ILE A 159 -10.04 -3.79 -7.39
CA ILE A 159 -10.76 -3.63 -6.12
C ILE A 159 -10.27 -2.42 -5.29
N GLY A 160 -9.02 -1.98 -5.49
CA GLY A 160 -8.41 -0.86 -4.78
C GLY A 160 -8.61 0.50 -5.46
N VAL A 161 -7.55 1.32 -5.50
CA VAL A 161 -7.60 2.68 -6.06
C VAL A 161 -8.14 2.73 -7.50
N ARG A 162 -7.80 1.74 -8.33
CA ARG A 162 -8.26 1.64 -9.72
C ARG A 162 -9.77 1.55 -9.81
N TYR A 163 -10.39 0.76 -8.94
CA TYR A 163 -11.84 0.61 -8.87
C TYR A 163 -12.52 1.95 -8.59
N LEU A 164 -12.01 2.71 -7.62
CA LEU A 164 -12.55 4.02 -7.26
C LEU A 164 -12.45 5.03 -8.41
N LEU A 165 -11.32 5.02 -9.14
CA LEU A 165 -11.10 5.89 -10.29
C LEU A 165 -12.01 5.52 -11.47
N ASP A 166 -12.09 4.25 -11.83
CA ASP A 166 -12.92 3.78 -12.96
C ASP A 166 -14.41 4.07 -12.74
N ARG A 167 -14.85 4.04 -11.47
CA ARG A 167 -16.21 4.37 -11.05
C ARG A 167 -16.44 5.87 -10.79
N LYS A 168 -15.39 6.70 -10.89
CA LYS A 168 -15.42 8.14 -10.61
C LYS A 168 -15.91 8.49 -9.19
N LEU A 169 -15.58 7.63 -8.23
CA LEU A 169 -15.95 7.81 -6.81
C LEU A 169 -14.98 8.74 -6.08
N ILE A 170 -13.77 8.90 -6.61
CA ILE A 170 -12.77 9.86 -6.15
C ILE A 170 -12.39 10.79 -7.30
N SER A 171 -12.12 12.06 -6.97
CA SER A 171 -11.70 13.05 -7.97
C SER A 171 -10.90 14.18 -7.33
N GLY A 172 -10.06 14.86 -8.11
CA GLY A 172 -9.25 15.98 -7.65
C GLY A 172 -8.38 16.54 -8.78
N SER A 173 -7.90 17.78 -8.59
CA SER A 173 -6.91 18.40 -9.50
C SER A 173 -5.48 17.91 -9.24
N GLY A 174 -5.26 17.28 -8.08
CA GLY A 174 -4.00 16.67 -7.68
C GLY A 174 -4.23 15.69 -6.53
N ALA A 175 -3.21 14.88 -6.25
CA ALA A 175 -3.23 13.92 -5.17
C ALA A 175 -1.88 13.88 -4.43
N ILE A 176 -1.93 13.65 -3.11
CA ILE A 176 -0.79 13.22 -2.30
C ILE A 176 -1.01 11.77 -1.90
N TYR A 177 -0.12 10.91 -2.37
CA TYR A 177 0.04 9.59 -1.81
C TYR A 177 0.79 9.73 -0.48
N VAL A 178 0.17 9.31 0.62
CA VAL A 178 0.74 9.52 1.97
C VAL A 178 1.80 8.47 2.33
N TYR A 179 2.66 8.13 1.37
CA TYR A 179 3.81 7.25 1.59
C TYR A 179 4.81 7.85 2.58
N PRO A 180 5.48 7.00 3.35
CA PRO A 180 6.55 7.47 4.21
C PRO A 180 7.73 8.03 3.41
N GLY A 181 8.35 9.08 3.95
CA GLY A 181 9.54 9.68 3.37
C GLY A 181 9.79 11.09 3.89
N THR A 182 11.01 11.58 3.73
CA THR A 182 11.38 12.98 4.02
C THR A 182 11.40 13.86 2.79
N ASN A 183 11.21 13.28 1.60
CA ASN A 183 11.29 13.94 0.31
C ASN A 183 9.93 13.91 -0.39
N VAL A 184 9.60 14.98 -1.12
CA VAL A 184 8.45 14.99 -2.02
C VAL A 184 8.83 14.26 -3.31
N THR A 185 8.18 13.14 -3.56
CA THR A 185 8.42 12.31 -4.75
C THR A 185 7.32 12.56 -5.77
N ILE A 186 7.68 13.04 -6.97
CA ILE A 186 6.72 13.42 -8.03
C ILE A 186 6.51 12.32 -9.09
N GLY A 187 7.11 11.15 -8.90
CA GLY A 187 6.89 9.98 -9.73
C GLY A 187 7.73 8.78 -9.30
N HIS A 188 7.38 7.60 -9.82
CA HIS A 188 8.00 6.32 -9.49
C HIS A 188 8.19 5.48 -10.75
N ARG A 189 8.98 4.41 -10.64
CA ARG A 189 9.12 3.43 -11.73
C ARG A 189 7.82 2.67 -11.94
N GLY A 190 7.50 2.34 -13.18
CA GLY A 190 6.50 1.31 -13.47
C GLY A 190 6.93 -0.06 -12.96
N LEU A 191 5.97 -0.97 -12.85
CA LEU A 191 6.20 -2.35 -12.42
C LEU A 191 5.67 -3.31 -13.48
N LEU A 192 6.53 -4.18 -14.00
CA LEU A 192 6.15 -5.32 -14.81
C LEU A 192 6.55 -6.59 -14.07
N ARG A 193 5.57 -7.48 -13.84
CA ARG A 193 5.81 -8.80 -13.27
C ARG A 193 5.59 -9.86 -14.34
N LEU A 194 6.60 -10.68 -14.59
CA LEU A 194 6.55 -11.80 -15.54
C LEU A 194 6.61 -13.11 -14.75
N ALA A 195 5.74 -14.07 -15.10
CA ALA A 195 5.83 -15.44 -14.65
C ALA A 195 6.46 -16.29 -15.76
N ILE A 196 7.51 -17.05 -15.44
CA ILE A 196 8.21 -17.92 -16.39
C ILE A 196 8.07 -19.36 -15.93
N ASP A 197 7.24 -20.12 -16.65
CA ASP A 197 7.05 -21.55 -16.39
C ASP A 197 7.91 -22.39 -17.34
N VAL A 198 8.84 -23.17 -16.78
CA VAL A 198 9.70 -24.07 -17.54
C VAL A 198 9.29 -25.51 -17.30
N LYS A 199 8.91 -26.22 -18.37
CA LYS A 199 8.54 -27.63 -18.32
C LYS A 199 9.71 -28.51 -18.74
N GLY A 200 10.02 -29.51 -17.92
CA GLY A 200 11.00 -30.54 -18.21
C GLY A 200 10.34 -31.86 -18.64
N GLU A 201 11.17 -32.88 -18.85
CA GLU A 201 10.73 -34.26 -19.07
C GLU A 201 11.29 -35.14 -17.95
N ASN A 202 10.40 -35.82 -17.22
CA ASN A 202 10.78 -36.66 -16.09
C ASN A 202 11.31 -38.01 -16.57
N VAL A 203 12.57 -38.28 -16.21
CA VAL A 203 13.23 -39.58 -16.43
C VAL A 203 14.12 -39.84 -15.22
N HIS A 204 14.21 -41.11 -14.78
CA HIS A 204 15.09 -41.48 -13.69
C HIS A 204 16.55 -41.18 -14.08
N THR A 205 17.28 -40.39 -13.29
CA THR A 205 18.62 -39.91 -13.64
C THR A 205 19.67 -41.03 -13.76
N GLY A 206 19.44 -42.19 -13.13
CA GLY A 206 20.27 -43.39 -13.30
C GLY A 206 19.95 -44.24 -14.54
N SER A 207 18.94 -43.88 -15.34
CA SER A 207 18.50 -44.68 -16.51
C SER A 207 19.47 -44.57 -17.70
N VAL A 208 19.41 -45.54 -18.62
CA VAL A 208 20.19 -45.48 -19.88
C VAL A 208 19.74 -44.28 -20.71
N GLU A 209 18.44 -44.01 -20.72
CA GLU A 209 17.80 -42.94 -21.47
C GLU A 209 18.31 -41.56 -21.04
N TRP A 210 18.50 -41.35 -19.73
CA TRP A 210 19.13 -40.13 -19.21
C TRP A 210 20.62 -40.05 -19.56
N ASN A 211 21.37 -41.13 -19.29
CA ASN A 211 22.82 -41.16 -19.49
C ASN A 211 23.23 -40.98 -20.96
N THR A 212 22.42 -41.51 -21.88
CA THR A 212 22.60 -41.37 -23.33
C THR A 212 21.98 -40.09 -23.89
N LYS A 213 21.32 -39.27 -23.05
CA LYS A 213 20.58 -38.06 -23.44
C LYS A 213 19.50 -38.33 -24.50
N MET A 214 18.96 -39.53 -24.54
CA MET A 214 17.84 -39.88 -25.44
C MET A 214 16.52 -39.32 -24.95
N LYS A 215 16.33 -39.23 -23.62
CA LYS A 215 15.15 -38.64 -22.98
C LYS A 215 15.51 -37.92 -21.70
N GLY A 216 14.62 -37.03 -21.26
CA GLY A 216 14.75 -36.28 -20.03
C GLY A 216 15.25 -34.87 -20.28
N ALA A 217 14.61 -33.91 -19.61
CA ALA A 217 14.96 -32.50 -19.71
C ALA A 217 14.86 -31.85 -18.32
N ASN A 218 15.97 -31.29 -17.84
CA ASN A 218 16.01 -30.64 -16.55
C ASN A 218 15.44 -29.21 -16.65
N ALA A 219 14.26 -29.02 -16.07
CA ALA A 219 13.60 -27.71 -16.00
C ALA A 219 14.43 -26.69 -15.22
N SER A 220 15.04 -27.08 -14.10
CA SER A 220 15.84 -26.19 -13.25
C SER A 220 17.09 -25.66 -13.97
N THR A 221 17.80 -26.51 -14.71
CA THR A 221 18.98 -26.07 -15.50
C THR A 221 18.55 -25.13 -16.63
N THR A 222 17.41 -25.40 -17.26
CA THR A 222 16.86 -24.54 -18.31
C THR A 222 16.44 -23.18 -17.75
N LEU A 223 15.74 -23.16 -16.61
CA LEU A 223 15.38 -21.93 -15.90
C LEU A 223 16.63 -21.13 -15.52
N ALA A 224 17.67 -21.78 -14.96
CA ALA A 224 18.92 -21.10 -14.63
C ALA A 224 19.56 -20.40 -15.84
N ARG A 225 19.54 -21.04 -17.02
CA ARG A 225 20.02 -20.43 -18.27
C ARG A 225 19.19 -19.22 -18.69
N ILE A 226 17.86 -19.29 -18.56
CA ILE A 226 16.96 -18.18 -18.86
C ILE A 226 17.24 -17.00 -17.91
N LEU A 227 17.40 -17.26 -16.61
CA LEU A 227 17.66 -16.21 -15.63
C LEU A 227 18.99 -15.50 -15.89
N ILE A 228 20.06 -16.24 -16.17
CA ILE A 228 21.37 -15.67 -16.56
C ILE A 228 21.22 -14.83 -17.83
N ALA A 229 20.53 -15.36 -18.85
CA ALA A 229 20.33 -14.62 -20.10
C ALA A 229 19.52 -13.32 -19.91
N LEU A 230 18.57 -13.27 -18.98
CA LEU A 230 17.80 -12.07 -18.65
C LEU A 230 18.64 -11.03 -17.89
N GLU A 231 19.53 -11.49 -17.01
CA GLU A 231 20.46 -10.64 -16.27
C GLU A 231 21.51 -10.02 -17.20
N ASP A 232 22.05 -10.81 -18.13
CA ASP A 232 23.04 -10.38 -19.11
C ASP A 232 22.44 -9.54 -20.27
N TYR A 233 21.11 -9.53 -20.40
CA TYR A 233 20.46 -8.81 -21.50
C TYR A 233 20.69 -7.30 -21.38
N ALA A 234 21.21 -6.70 -22.46
CA ALA A 234 21.40 -5.26 -22.54
C ALA A 234 20.06 -4.56 -22.75
N TRP A 235 19.39 -4.23 -21.64
CA TRP A 235 18.13 -3.48 -21.67
C TRP A 235 18.33 -2.06 -22.20
N ASN A 236 17.31 -1.57 -22.92
CA ASN A 236 17.26 -0.14 -23.23
C ASN A 236 17.10 0.65 -21.93
N ASN A 237 18.08 1.49 -21.62
CA ASN A 237 18.14 2.31 -20.42
C ASN A 237 17.88 3.78 -20.73
N ASP A 238 17.14 4.07 -21.79
CA ASP A 238 16.66 5.43 -22.08
C ASP A 238 16.01 6.01 -20.81
N LYS A 239 16.62 7.11 -20.34
CA LYS A 239 16.16 7.81 -19.15
C LYS A 239 15.11 8.82 -19.56
N ASP A 240 14.00 8.83 -18.85
CA ASP A 240 13.08 9.95 -18.94
C ASP A 240 13.76 11.20 -18.36
N PRO A 241 13.80 12.34 -19.08
CA PRO A 241 14.38 13.58 -18.57
C PRO A 241 13.77 14.06 -17.25
N SER A 242 12.52 13.68 -16.98
CA SER A 242 11.80 13.97 -15.73
C SER A 242 12.32 13.12 -14.55
N PHE A 243 12.95 11.97 -14.84
CA PHE A 243 13.45 11.02 -13.83
C PHE A 243 14.88 10.55 -14.15
N PRO A 244 15.87 11.46 -14.21
CA PRO A 244 17.21 11.16 -14.71
C PRO A 244 18.01 10.16 -13.86
N ASN A 245 17.54 9.92 -12.62
CA ASN A 245 18.16 9.00 -11.67
C ASN A 245 17.47 7.62 -11.64
N LEU A 246 16.40 7.41 -12.41
CA LEU A 246 15.70 6.13 -12.49
C LEU A 246 16.03 5.44 -13.81
N THR A 247 16.25 4.13 -13.73
CA THR A 247 16.43 3.25 -14.89
C THR A 247 15.58 2.00 -14.70
N LEU A 248 15.46 1.20 -15.76
CA LEU A 248 14.92 -0.15 -15.64
C LEU A 248 15.80 -0.95 -14.67
N ILE A 249 15.15 -1.68 -13.77
CA ILE A 249 15.82 -2.67 -12.92
C ILE A 249 15.06 -3.98 -13.09
N VAL A 250 15.81 -5.05 -13.36
CA VAL A 250 15.28 -6.40 -13.44
C VAL A 250 15.74 -7.14 -12.20
N THR A 251 14.79 -7.61 -11.40
CA THR A 251 15.06 -8.43 -10.23
C THR A 251 14.39 -9.79 -10.41
N PRO A 252 15.17 -10.88 -10.60
CA PRO A 252 14.61 -12.22 -10.57
C PRO A 252 14.19 -12.53 -9.13
N GLY A 253 12.92 -12.87 -8.95
CA GLY A 253 12.38 -13.35 -7.68
C GLY A 253 11.80 -14.74 -7.84
N ASN A 254 11.93 -15.58 -6.83
CA ASN A 254 11.14 -16.78 -6.69
C ASN A 254 9.83 -16.43 -5.97
N ARG A 255 8.70 -16.89 -6.52
CA ARG A 255 7.42 -16.96 -5.80
C ARG A 255 7.23 -18.36 -5.23
#